data_AF-A0A2E9ZAS8-F1
#
_entry.id   AF-A0A2E9ZAS8-F1
#
_cell.length_a   1.000
_cell.length_b   1.000
_cell.length_c   1.000
_cell.angle_alpha   90.00
_cell.angle_beta   90.00
_cell.angle_gamma   90.00
#
_symmetry.space_group_name_H-M   'P 1'
#
loop_
_entity.id
_entity.type
_entity.pdbx_description
1 polymer ?
#
loop_
_entity_poly.entity_id
_entity_poly.type
_entity_poly.pdbx_seq_one_letter_code
_entity_poly.pdbx_strand_id
1 'polypeptide(L)'
;MHSGSNNGLKPLALGLAIAIIWSISLLSVVLMALVFGVGFPWLGILASVYIGFSLTFWGVVIGFIWAFVDGFVGGFLLAWLYNWLSGCCRCQSSD
;
A
#
# COMPACT_ATOMS: atom_id res chain seq x y z
N MET A 1 -2.07 19.07 -32.98
CA MET A 1 -1.62 18.79 -31.60
C MET A 1 -2.51 17.70 -31.02
N HIS A 2 -2.12 16.43 -31.18
CA HIS A 2 -2.83 15.33 -30.52
C HIS A 2 -2.48 15.35 -29.03
N SER A 3 -3.44 15.76 -28.20
CA SER A 3 -3.43 15.48 -26.77
C SER A 3 -3.62 13.97 -26.60
N GLY A 4 -2.53 13.21 -26.74
CA GLY A 4 -2.51 11.79 -26.41
C GLY A 4 -2.71 11.65 -24.90
N SER A 5 -3.88 11.15 -24.49
CA SER A 5 -4.08 10.70 -23.11
C SER A 5 -3.02 9.65 -22.78
N ASN A 6 -2.12 9.98 -21.85
CA ASN A 6 -1.19 9.00 -21.28
C ASN A 6 -2.00 8.06 -20.39
N ASN A 7 -2.46 6.92 -20.92
CA ASN A 7 -3.25 5.91 -20.19
C ASN A 7 -2.45 5.13 -19.12
N GLY A 8 -1.38 5.73 -18.57
CA GLY A 8 -0.54 5.14 -17.53
C GLY A 8 -1.15 5.32 -16.13
N LEU A 9 -0.73 4.48 -15.19
CA LEU A 9 -1.13 4.62 -13.79
C LEU A 9 -0.51 5.89 -13.22
N LYS A 10 -1.27 6.64 -12.41
CA LYS A 10 -0.76 7.81 -11.69
C LYS A 10 -0.11 7.32 -10.38
N PRO A 11 1.23 7.39 -10.20
CA PRO A 11 1.88 6.75 -9.05
C PRO A 11 1.43 7.29 -7.70
N LEU A 12 1.23 8.61 -7.61
CA LEU A 12 0.73 9.23 -6.39
C LEU A 12 -0.70 8.78 -6.05
N ALA A 13 -1.58 8.71 -7.05
CA ALA A 13 -2.97 8.32 -6.84
C ALA A 13 -3.08 6.84 -6.43
N LEU A 14 -2.30 5.96 -7.09
CA LEU A 14 -2.27 4.54 -6.74
C LEU A 14 -1.64 4.31 -5.37
N GLY A 15 -0.53 4.99 -5.07
CA GLY A 15 0.13 4.95 -3.77
C GLY A 15 -0.84 5.32 -2.65
N LEU A 16 -1.53 6.46 -2.77
CA LEU A 16 -2.52 6.89 -1.76
C LEU A 16 -3.69 5.91 -1.62
N ALA A 17 -4.21 5.38 -2.72
CA ALA A 17 -5.31 4.41 -2.66
C ALA A 17 -4.90 3.14 -1.91
N ILE A 18 -3.73 2.57 -2.22
CA ILE A 18 -3.21 1.38 -1.55
C ILE A 18 -2.86 1.67 -0.09
N ALA A 19 -2.26 2.83 0.22
CA ALA A 19 -1.95 3.25 1.59
C ALA A 19 -3.21 3.27 2.49
N ILE A 20 -4.28 3.89 2.00
CA ILE A 20 -5.54 4.00 2.75
C ILE A 20 -6.14 2.61 2.99
N ILE A 21 -6.24 1.80 1.94
CA ILE A 21 -6.79 0.44 2.03
C ILE A 21 -5.96 -0.39 3.02
N TRP A 22 -4.63 -0.39 2.90
CA TRP A 22 -3.76 -1.20 3.73
C TRP A 22 -3.83 -0.82 5.22
N SER A 23 -3.90 0.48 5.50
CA SER A 23 -4.03 0.98 6.88
C SER A 23 -5.38 0.60 7.49
N ILE A 24 -6.47 0.70 6.72
CA ILE A 24 -7.81 0.27 7.16
C ILE A 24 -7.86 -1.24 7.35
N SER A 25 -7.22 -2.03 6.48
CA SER A 25 -7.10 -3.47 6.64
C SER A 25 -6.40 -3.84 7.95
N LEU A 26 -5.30 -3.18 8.30
CA LEU A 26 -4.63 -3.39 9.59
C LEU A 26 -5.57 -3.11 10.76
N LEU A 27 -6.27 -1.98 10.77
CA LEU A 27 -7.25 -1.66 11.81
C LEU A 27 -8.36 -2.71 11.90
N SER A 28 -8.79 -3.23 10.74
CA SER A 28 -9.82 -4.26 10.68
C SER A 28 -9.35 -5.56 11.32
N VAL A 29 -8.11 -5.99 11.07
CA VAL A 29 -7.55 -7.18 11.75
C VAL A 29 -7.38 -6.93 13.25
N VAL A 30 -6.90 -5.75 13.66
CA VAL A 30 -6.81 -5.38 15.08
C VAL A 30 -8.18 -5.49 15.75
N LEU A 31 -9.23 -4.95 15.14
CA LEU A 31 -10.60 -5.05 15.67
C LEU A 31 -11.08 -6.51 15.73
N MET A 32 -10.81 -7.31 14.70
CA MET A 32 -11.16 -8.74 14.71
C MET A 32 -10.46 -9.50 15.83
N ALA A 33 -9.19 -9.18 16.11
CA ALA A 33 -8.44 -9.76 17.20
C ALA A 33 -9.01 -9.36 18.57
N LEU A 34 -9.37 -8.09 18.75
CA LEU A 34 -9.91 -7.59 20.01
C LEU A 34 -11.33 -8.09 20.30
N VAL A 35 -12.17 -8.23 19.28
CA VAL A 35 -13.60 -8.61 19.45
C VAL A 35 -13.80 -10.12 19.41
N PHE A 36 -13.15 -10.82 18.47
CA PHE A 36 -13.39 -12.23 18.20
C PHE A 36 -12.21 -13.14 18.59
N GLY A 37 -11.08 -12.57 19.00
CA GLY A 37 -9.91 -13.35 19.41
C GLY A 37 -9.19 -14.07 18.25
N VAL A 38 -9.32 -13.57 17.02
CA VAL A 38 -8.72 -14.18 15.81
C VAL A 38 -7.64 -13.31 15.17
N GLY A 39 -6.76 -13.89 14.36
CA GLY A 39 -5.77 -13.12 13.60
C GLY A 39 -4.50 -12.71 14.36
N PHE A 40 -4.33 -13.13 15.61
CA PHE A 40 -3.11 -12.87 16.39
C PHE A 40 -1.80 -13.28 15.69
N PRO A 41 -1.68 -14.43 15.00
CA PRO A 41 -0.46 -14.77 14.28
C PRO A 41 -0.10 -13.75 13.19
N TRP A 42 -1.11 -13.22 12.49
CA TRP A 42 -0.91 -12.18 11.48
C TRP A 42 -0.43 -10.86 12.10
N LEU A 43 -1.06 -10.46 13.21
CA LEU A 43 -0.61 -9.29 13.98
C LEU A 43 0.81 -9.47 14.54
N GLY A 44 1.20 -10.71 14.86
CA GLY A 44 2.57 -11.04 15.27
C GLY A 44 3.60 -10.81 14.16
N ILE A 45 3.25 -11.14 12.91
CA ILE A 45 4.09 -10.82 11.74
C ILE A 45 4.16 -9.31 11.55
N LEU A 46 3.05 -8.60 11.68
CA LEU A 46 3.06 -7.13 11.58
C LEU A 46 3.90 -6.51 12.70
N ALA A 47 3.86 -7.05 13.93
CA ALA A 47 4.67 -6.58 15.05
C ALA A 47 6.18 -6.80 14.85
N SER A 48 6.58 -7.80 14.07
CA SER A 48 8.01 -8.02 13.76
C SER A 48 8.55 -7.04 12.73
N VAL A 49 7.69 -6.44 11.90
CA VAL A 49 8.07 -5.50 10.84
C VAL A 49 7.80 -4.05 11.25
N TYR A 50 6.67 -3.78 11.89
CA TYR A 50 6.24 -2.44 12.30
C TYR A 50 6.71 -2.15 13.72
N ILE A 51 7.89 -1.54 13.81
CA ILE A 51 8.53 -1.21 15.08
C ILE A 51 7.59 -0.33 15.91
N GLY A 52 7.30 -0.77 17.13
CA GLY A 52 6.39 -0.10 18.07
C GLY A 52 4.92 -0.49 17.93
N PHE A 53 4.57 -1.36 16.97
CA PHE A 53 3.23 -1.92 16.90
C PHE A 53 2.96 -2.86 18.08
N SER A 54 1.84 -2.65 18.74
CA SER A 54 1.28 -3.52 19.78
C SER A 54 -0.23 -3.34 19.82
N LEU A 55 -0.95 -4.25 20.46
CA LEU A 55 -2.42 -4.17 20.63
C LEU A 55 -2.87 -3.14 21.70
N THR A 56 -2.05 -2.13 21.95
CA THR A 56 -2.42 -0.96 22.76
C THR A 56 -2.89 0.17 21.84
N PHE A 57 -3.66 1.13 22.35
CA PHE A 57 -4.13 2.26 21.55
C PHE A 57 -2.98 2.97 20.80
N TRP A 58 -1.90 3.32 21.51
CA TRP A 58 -0.73 3.97 20.91
C TRP A 58 0.05 3.06 19.96
N GLY A 59 0.18 1.77 20.29
CA GLY A 59 0.81 0.80 19.40
C GLY A 59 0.06 0.64 18.08
N VAL A 60 -1.28 0.63 18.11
CA VAL A 60 -2.12 0.56 16.91
C VAL A 60 -1.99 1.83 16.07
N VAL A 61 -1.92 3.01 16.68
CA VAL A 61 -1.67 4.27 15.96
C VAL A 61 -0.31 4.24 15.24
N ILE A 62 0.74 3.75 15.91
CA ILE A 62 2.06 3.57 15.30
C ILE A 62 1.99 2.58 14.13
N GLY A 63 1.32 1.43 14.33
CA GLY A 63 1.12 0.44 13.26
C GLY A 63 0.33 0.97 12.07
N PHE A 64 -0.68 1.82 12.31
CA PHE A 64 -1.44 2.47 11.24
C PHE A 64 -0.55 3.39 10.40
N ILE A 65 0.32 4.18 11.03
CA ILE A 65 1.27 5.04 10.32
C ILE A 65 2.24 4.20 9.49
N TRP A 66 2.79 3.12 10.07
CA TRP A 66 3.65 2.19 9.33
C TRP A 66 2.95 1.56 8.14
N ALA A 67 1.72 1.04 8.32
CA ALA A 67 0.92 0.50 7.23
C ALA A 67 0.65 1.55 6.15
N PHE A 68 0.36 2.80 6.54
CA PHE A 68 0.15 3.86 5.57
C PHE A 68 1.39 4.11 4.72
N VAL A 69 2.55 4.25 5.36
CA VAL A 69 3.83 4.50 4.67
C VAL A 69 4.21 3.32 3.78
N ASP A 70 4.15 2.10 4.31
CA ASP A 70 4.45 0.88 3.56
C ASP A 70 3.52 0.71 2.33
N GLY A 71 2.21 0.86 2.55
CA GLY A 71 1.22 0.77 1.48
C GLY A 71 1.38 1.87 0.42
N PHE A 72 1.75 3.08 0.85
CA PHE A 72 2.03 4.19 -0.07
C PHE A 72 3.24 3.89 -0.95
N VAL A 73 4.36 3.50 -0.33
CA VAL A 73 5.60 3.17 -1.03
C VAL A 73 5.37 2.01 -1.99
N GLY A 74 4.73 0.94 -1.53
CA GLY A 74 4.39 -0.22 -2.36
C GLY A 74 3.51 0.15 -3.56
N GLY A 75 2.45 0.94 -3.35
CA GLY A 75 1.57 1.37 -4.43
C GLY A 75 2.22 2.36 -5.41
N PHE A 76 3.07 3.25 -4.91
CA PHE A 76 3.84 4.16 -5.75
C PHE A 76 4.82 3.39 -6.64
N LEU A 77 5.61 2.49 -6.04
CA LEU A 77 6.58 1.66 -6.75
C LEU A 77 5.89 0.74 -7.76
N LEU A 78 4.72 0.19 -7.43
CA LEU A 78 3.92 -0.62 -8.34
C LEU A 78 3.51 0.16 -9.59
N ALA A 79 2.95 1.36 -9.42
CA ALA A 79 2.59 2.20 -10.57
C ALA A 79 3.80 2.62 -11.39
N TRP A 80 4.90 2.97 -10.73
CA TRP A 80 6.14 3.34 -11.39
C TRP A 80 6.68 2.18 -12.24
N LEU A 81 6.78 0.98 -11.65
CA LEU A 81 7.24 -0.23 -12.32
C LEU A 81 6.29 -0.61 -13.47
N TYR A 82 4.98 -0.54 -13.26
CA TYR A 82 3.98 -0.80 -14.30
C TYR A 82 4.15 0.11 -15.52
N ASN A 83 4.32 1.41 -15.28
CA ASN A 83 4.53 2.38 -16.35
C ASN A 83 5.87 2.14 -17.08
N TRP A 84 6.92 1.80 -16.34
CA TRP A 84 8.23 1.46 -16.91
C TRP A 84 8.15 0.25 -17.85
N LEU A 85 7.52 -0.84 -17.41
CA LEU A 85 7.32 -2.06 -18.22
C LEU A 85 6.38 -1.81 -19.41
N SER A 86 5.33 -0.99 -19.24
CA SER A 86 4.41 -0.63 -20.31
C SER A 86 5.07 0.25 -21.38
N GLY A 87 6.06 1.07 -20.99
CA GLY A 87 6.86 1.88 -21.91
C GLY A 87 7.86 1.06 -22.71
N CYS A 88 8.46 0.01 -22.12
CA CYS A 88 9.41 -0.88 -22.82
C CYS A 88 8.81 -1.64 -24.02
N CYS A 89 7.49 -1.84 -24.05
CA CYS A 89 6.81 -2.44 -25.21
C CYS A 89 6.39 -1.41 -26.28
N ARG A 90 6.57 -0.11 -26.06
CA ARG A 90 6.37 0.96 -27.07
C ARG A 90 7.67 1.27 -27.82
N CYS A 91 8.28 0.25 -28.39
CA CYS A 91 9.25 0.40 -29.48
C CYS A 91 8.58 -0.03 -30.80
N GLN A 92 7.71 0.81 -31.34
CA GLN A 92 7.22 0.82 -32.74
C GLN A 92 6.24 1.99 -32.85
N SER A 93 6.41 3.02 -33.67
CA SER A 93 7.15 3.19 -34.91
C SER A 93 7.47 4.69 -35.07
N SER A 94 8.76 5.05 -35.09
CA SER A 94 9.21 6.25 -35.78
C SER A 94 9.72 5.80 -37.14
N ASP A 95 9.02 6.26 -38.17
CA ASP A 95 9.17 6.08 -39.62
C ASP A 95 8.24 5.01 -40.25
#